data_AF-A0A9E5HTX6-F1
#
_entry.id   AF-A0A9E5HTX6-F1
#
_cell.length_a   1.000
_cell.length_b   1.000
_cell.length_c   1.000
_cell.angle_alpha   90.00
_cell.angle_beta   90.00
_cell.angle_gamma   90.00
#
_symmetry.space_group_name_H-M   'P 1'
#
loop_
_entity.id
_entity.type
_entity.pdbx_description
1 polymer ?
#
loop_
_entity_poly.entity_id
_entity_poly.type
_entity_poly.pdbx_seq_one_letter_code
_entity_poly.pdbx_strand_id
1 'polypeptide(L)'
;KMEKHDEVRGKGSFSKTIEGVKWLMQEGIKTSVAGRNMWNIEEEVSRKGYEQLFSKYNFKIDAYDKNQTVLFPEMDEQNIEVPEITTQCWNILGKNPNSIMCSNSRMVVHRKGEEKPKVVACTLLPYEKEFELGDNLKTSENRVYLNHPHCAKFCVLGGASCS
;
A
#
# COMPACT_ATOMS: atom_id res chain seq x y z
N LYS A 1 -12.62 -6.17 11.37
CA LYS A 1 -12.78 -7.25 12.40
C LYS A 1 -11.52 -8.11 12.40
N MET A 2 -11.06 -8.59 13.57
CA MET A 2 -9.80 -9.36 13.71
C MET A 2 -9.76 -10.60 12.81
N GLU A 3 -10.80 -11.43 12.83
CA GLU A 3 -10.86 -12.68 12.05
C GLU A 3 -10.68 -12.43 10.55
N LYS A 4 -11.35 -11.39 10.02
CA LYS A 4 -11.25 -10.98 8.63
C LYS A 4 -9.87 -10.44 8.25
N HIS A 5 -9.19 -9.76 9.17
CA HIS A 5 -7.80 -9.36 8.96
C HIS A 5 -6.88 -10.59 8.87
N ASP A 6 -7.02 -11.51 9.83
CA ASP A 6 -6.20 -12.72 9.92
C ASP A 6 -6.47 -13.71 8.78
N GLU A 7 -7.66 -13.71 8.18
CA GLU A 7 -7.99 -14.46 6.95
C GLU A 7 -7.04 -14.09 5.80
N VAL A 8 -6.67 -12.80 5.72
CA VAL A 8 -5.81 -12.27 4.64
C VAL A 8 -4.33 -12.26 5.02
N ARG A 9 -4.02 -11.95 6.28
CA ARG A 9 -2.65 -11.68 6.75
C ARG A 9 -2.04 -12.81 7.60
N GLY A 10 -2.83 -13.84 7.92
CA GLY A 10 -2.43 -14.98 8.74
C GLY A 10 -2.85 -14.85 10.21
N LYS A 11 -3.01 -15.99 10.87
CA LYS A 11 -3.44 -16.10 12.26
C LYS A 11 -2.52 -15.31 13.21
N GLY A 12 -3.11 -14.48 14.06
CA GLY A 12 -2.43 -13.66 15.06
C GLY A 12 -1.80 -12.37 14.51
N SER A 13 -1.89 -12.12 13.21
CA SER A 13 -1.29 -10.94 12.58
C SER A 13 -1.95 -9.63 13.02
N PHE A 14 -3.26 -9.64 13.29
CA PHE A 14 -3.97 -8.46 13.78
C PHE A 14 -3.41 -7.98 15.13
N SER A 15 -3.24 -8.88 16.10
CA SER A 15 -2.70 -8.54 17.42
C SER A 15 -1.30 -7.91 17.31
N LYS A 16 -0.42 -8.55 16.53
CA LYS A 16 0.93 -8.03 16.26
C LYS A 16 0.92 -6.67 15.58
N THR A 17 -0.03 -6.45 14.67
CA THR A 17 -0.20 -5.15 14.00
C THR A 17 -0.55 -4.06 15.02
N ILE A 18 -1.48 -4.33 15.94
CA ILE A 18 -1.84 -3.39 16.99
C ILE A 18 -0.65 -3.09 17.91
N GLU A 19 0.13 -4.10 18.30
CA GLU A 19 1.35 -3.93 19.10
C GLU A 19 2.38 -3.05 18.37
N GLY A 20 2.63 -3.32 17.09
CA GLY A 20 3.56 -2.53 16.28
C GLY A 20 3.14 -1.07 16.13
N VAL A 21 1.86 -0.80 15.86
CA VAL A 21 1.34 0.57 15.75
C VAL A 21 1.45 1.31 17.08
N LYS A 22 1.14 0.65 18.21
CA LYS A 22 1.35 1.23 19.55
C LYS A 22 2.80 1.62 19.77
N TRP A 23 3.72 0.71 19.47
CA TRP A 23 5.15 0.95 19.63
C TRP A 23 5.62 2.13 18.77
N LEU A 24 5.27 2.18 17.48
CA LEU A 24 5.62 3.30 16.59
C LEU A 24 5.18 4.65 17.17
N MET A 25 3.96 4.73 17.70
CA MET A 25 3.44 5.95 18.31
C MET A 25 4.14 6.30 19.64
N GLN A 26 4.51 5.31 20.44
CA GLN A 26 5.27 5.52 21.68
C GLN A 26 6.66 6.10 21.41
N GLU A 27 7.29 5.67 20.31
CA GLU A 27 8.56 6.23 19.83
C GLU A 27 8.40 7.61 19.15
N GLY A 28 7.20 8.17 19.09
CA GLY A 28 6.92 9.47 18.46
C GLY A 28 6.99 9.45 16.93
N ILE A 29 6.96 8.27 16.30
CA ILE A 29 7.00 8.12 14.85
C ILE A 29 5.64 8.51 14.28
N LYS A 30 5.63 9.49 13.35
CA LYS A 30 4.42 9.88 12.62
C LYS A 30 3.90 8.67 11.85
N THR A 31 2.70 8.21 12.22
CA THR A 31 2.12 6.97 11.71
C THR A 31 0.82 7.26 10.97
N SER A 32 0.69 6.73 9.75
CA SER A 32 -0.56 6.66 8.98
C SER A 32 -0.94 5.20 8.75
N VAL A 33 -2.21 4.94 8.46
CA VAL A 33 -2.74 3.60 8.18
C VAL A 33 -3.23 3.54 6.76
N ALA A 34 -2.90 2.45 6.07
CA ALA A 34 -3.44 2.15 4.76
C ALA A 34 -4.21 0.83 4.80
N GLY A 35 -5.42 0.84 4.23
CA GLY A 35 -6.30 -0.30 4.11
C GLY A 35 -6.67 -0.58 2.66
N ARG A 36 -7.13 -1.80 2.37
CA ARG A 36 -7.89 -2.10 1.16
C ARG A 36 -9.36 -2.16 1.52
N ASN A 37 -10.19 -1.57 0.68
CA ASN A 37 -11.64 -1.68 0.79
C ASN A 37 -12.05 -3.05 0.22
N MET A 38 -11.91 -4.10 1.03
CA MET A 38 -12.24 -5.48 0.67
C MET A 38 -13.70 -5.81 0.99
N TRP A 39 -14.21 -6.87 0.36
CA TRP A 39 -15.54 -7.43 0.66
C TRP A 39 -16.72 -6.52 0.30
N ASN A 40 -16.56 -5.66 -0.70
CA ASN A 40 -17.61 -4.74 -1.18
C ASN A 40 -18.24 -3.89 -0.06
N ILE A 41 -17.45 -3.48 0.94
CA ILE A 41 -17.91 -2.61 2.01
C ILE A 41 -17.90 -1.17 1.50
N GLU A 42 -18.98 -0.42 1.75
CA GLU A 42 -19.03 1.01 1.44
C GLU A 42 -17.93 1.77 2.21
N GLU A 43 -17.27 2.75 1.55
CA GLU A 43 -16.12 3.45 2.16
C GLU A 43 -16.50 4.06 3.52
N GLU A 44 -17.69 4.65 3.64
CA GLU A 44 -18.19 5.25 4.89
C GLU A 44 -18.28 4.23 6.04
N VAL A 45 -18.62 2.98 5.73
CA VAL A 45 -18.66 1.90 6.73
C VAL A 45 -17.24 1.52 7.14
N SER A 46 -16.31 1.44 6.19
CA SER A 46 -14.88 1.22 6.46
C SER A 46 -14.29 2.33 7.34
N ARG A 47 -14.59 3.60 7.05
CA ARG A 47 -14.15 4.77 7.83
C ARG A 47 -14.61 4.69 9.29
N LYS A 48 -15.90 4.44 9.53
CA LYS A 48 -16.45 4.23 10.88
C LYS A 48 -15.77 3.07 11.61
N GLY A 49 -15.46 1.99 10.90
CA GLY A 49 -14.72 0.86 11.45
C GLY A 49 -13.30 1.23 11.91
N TYR A 50 -12.59 2.04 11.12
CA TYR A 50 -11.28 2.58 11.49
C TYR A 50 -11.37 3.57 12.65
N GLU A 51 -12.35 4.47 12.67
CA GLU A 51 -12.56 5.42 13.78
C GLU A 51 -12.76 4.67 15.12
N GLN A 52 -13.60 3.65 15.14
CA GLN A 52 -13.83 2.80 16.31
C GLN A 52 -12.55 2.07 16.73
N LEU A 53 -11.78 1.55 15.77
CA LEU A 53 -10.51 0.88 16.02
C LEU A 53 -9.49 1.82 16.65
N PHE A 54 -9.32 3.01 16.07
CA PHE A 54 -8.36 4.00 16.52
C PHE A 54 -8.71 4.52 17.90
N SER A 55 -10.00 4.79 18.15
CA SER A 55 -10.50 5.19 19.47
C SER A 55 -10.24 4.11 20.52
N LYS A 56 -10.52 2.84 20.20
CA LYS A 56 -10.30 1.70 21.11
C LYS A 56 -8.84 1.55 21.54
N TYR A 57 -7.89 1.81 20.66
CA TYR A 57 -6.45 1.66 20.93
C TYR A 57 -5.74 2.98 21.20
N ASN A 58 -6.47 4.10 21.27
CA ASN A 58 -5.95 5.46 21.44
C ASN A 58 -4.89 5.83 20.38
N PHE A 59 -5.15 5.45 19.14
CA PHE A 59 -4.34 5.82 17.98
C PHE A 59 -4.70 7.24 17.55
N LYS A 60 -3.72 8.14 17.57
CA LYS A 60 -3.87 9.54 17.13
C LYS A 60 -3.83 9.63 15.60
N ILE A 61 -4.76 8.94 14.95
CA ILE A 61 -4.92 8.89 13.50
C ILE A 61 -6.36 9.27 13.19
N ASP A 62 -6.55 10.22 12.28
CA ASP A 62 -7.87 10.58 11.79
C ASP A 62 -8.33 9.55 10.73
N ALA A 63 -9.44 8.87 11.01
CA ALA A 63 -10.03 7.89 10.10
C ALA A 63 -10.61 8.54 8.83
N TYR A 64 -10.98 9.81 8.86
CA TYR A 64 -11.61 10.55 7.76
C TYR A 64 -10.62 11.42 6.97
N ASP A 65 -9.44 11.72 7.52
CA ASP A 65 -8.35 12.34 6.75
C ASP A 65 -7.75 11.32 5.76
N LYS A 66 -7.92 11.58 4.47
CA LYS A 66 -7.45 10.71 3.37
C LYS A 66 -5.92 10.57 3.32
N ASN A 67 -5.17 11.45 3.98
CA ASN A 67 -3.71 11.36 4.07
C ASN A 67 -3.24 10.54 5.29
N GLN A 68 -4.07 10.42 6.32
CA GLN A 68 -3.77 9.64 7.53
C GLN A 68 -4.34 8.23 7.47
N THR A 69 -5.49 8.07 6.81
CA THR A 69 -6.12 6.79 6.56
C THR A 69 -6.38 6.64 5.06
N VAL A 70 -5.51 5.92 4.36
CA VAL A 70 -5.64 5.70 2.92
C VAL A 70 -6.45 4.43 2.69
N LEU A 71 -7.56 4.52 1.96
CA LEU A 71 -8.36 3.35 1.59
C LEU A 71 -8.22 3.10 0.10
N PHE A 72 -7.48 2.05 -0.25
CA PHE A 72 -7.35 1.62 -1.62
C PHE A 72 -8.62 0.88 -2.06
N PRO A 73 -9.08 1.05 -3.31
CA PRO A 73 -10.11 0.19 -3.87
C PRO A 73 -9.67 -1.28 -3.86
N GLU A 74 -10.64 -2.19 -3.97
CA GLU A 74 -10.33 -3.61 -4.10
C GLU A 74 -9.49 -3.87 -5.36
N MET A 75 -8.42 -4.64 -5.19
CA MET A 75 -7.57 -5.07 -6.28
C MET A 75 -8.13 -6.36 -6.83
N ASP A 76 -9.13 -6.22 -7.71
CA ASP A 76 -9.65 -7.35 -8.46
C ASP A 76 -8.52 -7.93 -9.35
N GLU A 77 -8.26 -9.23 -9.21
CA GLU A 77 -7.28 -9.98 -9.99
C GLU A 77 -7.90 -10.48 -11.33
N GLN A 78 -9.20 -10.31 -11.53
CA GLN A 78 -9.90 -10.78 -12.73
C GLN A 78 -9.69 -9.84 -13.91
N ASN A 79 -8.88 -10.29 -14.91
CA ASN A 79 -8.76 -9.77 -16.28
C ASN A 79 -9.33 -8.35 -16.50
N ILE A 80 -8.66 -7.37 -15.91
CA ILE A 80 -9.04 -5.98 -16.10
C ILE A 80 -8.36 -5.51 -17.39
N GLU A 81 -9.15 -5.34 -18.44
CA GLU A 81 -8.71 -4.53 -19.58
C GLU A 81 -8.43 -3.11 -19.09
N VAL A 82 -7.15 -2.76 -19.05
CA VAL A 82 -6.70 -1.39 -18.81
C VAL A 82 -5.89 -0.93 -20.02
N PRO A 83 -6.05 0.32 -20.45
CA PRO A 83 -5.23 0.83 -21.54
C PRO A 83 -3.77 0.86 -21.09
N GLU A 84 -2.88 0.50 -22.02
CA GLU A 84 -1.45 0.66 -21.82
C GLU A 84 -1.13 2.14 -21.58
N ILE A 85 -0.30 2.40 -20.57
CA ILE A 85 0.16 3.75 -20.24
C ILE A 85 1.49 4.04 -20.94
N THR A 86 1.63 5.26 -21.44
CA THR A 86 2.89 5.72 -22.05
C THR A 86 3.43 6.93 -21.28
N THR A 87 4.67 7.32 -21.55
CA THR A 87 5.26 8.54 -20.96
C THR A 87 4.50 9.81 -21.34
N GLN A 88 3.70 9.80 -22.42
CA GLN A 88 2.85 10.93 -22.80
C GLN A 88 1.67 11.13 -21.83
N CYS A 89 1.22 10.08 -21.13
CA CYS A 89 0.13 10.15 -20.16
C CYS A 89 0.42 11.15 -19.02
N TRP A 90 1.69 11.37 -18.65
CA TRP A 90 2.06 12.36 -17.64
C TRP A 90 1.61 13.77 -18.02
N ASN A 91 1.87 14.17 -19.27
CA ASN A 91 1.47 15.47 -19.79
C ASN A 91 -0.04 15.57 -19.97
N ILE A 92 -0.68 14.52 -20.51
CA ILE A 92 -2.13 14.47 -20.74
C ILE A 92 -2.89 14.64 -19.41
N LEU A 93 -2.40 14.02 -18.34
CA LEU A 93 -3.04 14.03 -17.02
C LEU A 93 -2.56 15.18 -16.11
N GLY A 94 -1.56 15.96 -16.54
CA GLY A 94 -0.93 16.99 -15.70
C GLY A 94 -0.28 16.41 -14.44
N LYS A 95 0.22 15.17 -14.49
CA LYS A 95 0.82 14.47 -13.34
C LYS A 95 2.35 14.47 -13.44
N ASN A 96 3.03 14.66 -12.32
CA ASN A 96 4.48 14.53 -12.24
C ASN A 96 4.85 13.06 -11.99
N PRO A 97 5.71 12.42 -12.80
CA PRO A 97 6.13 11.03 -12.56
C PRO A 97 6.77 10.82 -11.17
N ASN A 98 7.41 11.85 -10.59
CA ASN A 98 7.98 11.79 -9.25
C ASN A 98 6.93 11.82 -8.13
N SER A 99 5.64 12.05 -8.44
CA SER A 99 4.58 11.96 -7.45
C SER A 99 4.12 10.52 -7.19
N ILE A 100 4.58 9.55 -7.98
CA ILE A 100 4.20 8.15 -7.81
C ILE A 100 5.11 7.51 -6.76
N MET A 101 4.53 6.81 -5.77
CA MET A 101 5.28 6.22 -4.65
C MET A 101 6.50 5.39 -5.08
N CYS A 102 6.37 4.52 -6.09
CA CYS A 102 7.49 3.67 -6.52
C CYS A 102 8.67 4.45 -7.14
N SER A 103 8.49 5.75 -7.46
CA SER A 103 9.60 6.60 -7.92
C SER A 103 10.62 6.86 -6.81
N ASN A 104 10.16 7.07 -5.56
CA ASN A 104 11.02 7.52 -4.45
C ASN A 104 10.95 6.62 -3.20
N SER A 105 10.03 5.67 -3.16
CA SER A 105 9.83 4.78 -2.01
C SER A 105 10.26 3.36 -2.34
N ARG A 106 10.70 2.64 -1.31
CA ARG A 106 11.11 1.23 -1.39
C ARG A 106 10.47 0.47 -0.25
N MET A 107 10.01 -0.74 -0.53
CA MET A 107 9.57 -1.68 0.49
C MET A 107 10.62 -2.78 0.64
N VAL A 108 10.96 -3.12 1.88
CA VAL A 108 11.80 -4.28 2.18
C VAL A 108 10.88 -5.43 2.57
N VAL A 109 10.96 -6.55 1.85
CA VAL A 109 10.18 -7.76 2.14
C VAL A 109 11.11 -8.90 2.44
N HIS A 110 10.86 -9.61 3.54
CA HIS A 110 11.44 -10.93 3.77
C HIS A 110 10.38 -11.99 3.56
N ARG A 111 10.43 -12.69 2.42
CA ARG A 111 9.44 -13.72 2.11
C ARG A 111 9.78 -15.01 2.85
N LYS A 112 8.75 -15.75 3.21
CA LYS A 112 8.92 -17.02 3.94
C LYS A 112 9.76 -17.99 3.10
N GLY A 113 10.86 -18.47 3.68
CA GLY A 113 11.76 -19.42 3.04
C GLY A 113 12.88 -18.79 2.22
N GLU A 114 12.90 -17.46 2.04
CA GLU A 114 14.04 -16.79 1.42
C GLU A 114 15.15 -16.55 2.45
N GLU A 115 16.41 -16.71 2.02
CA GLU A 115 17.59 -16.50 2.87
C GLU A 115 17.74 -15.03 3.28
N LYS A 116 17.39 -14.09 2.39
CA LYS A 116 17.63 -12.65 2.55
C LYS A 116 16.39 -11.86 2.14
N PRO A 117 16.16 -10.68 2.74
CA PRO A 117 15.12 -9.77 2.29
C PRO A 117 15.43 -9.21 0.89
N LYS A 118 14.37 -8.83 0.18
CA LYS A 118 14.42 -8.13 -1.10
C LYS A 118 13.90 -6.72 -0.94
N VAL A 119 14.48 -5.80 -1.71
CA VAL A 119 13.95 -4.45 -1.87
C VAL A 119 13.08 -4.42 -3.12
N VAL A 120 11.81 -4.03 -2.95
CA VAL A 120 10.83 -4.00 -4.04
C VAL A 120 10.28 -2.59 -4.24
N ALA A 121 9.92 -2.30 -5.49
CA ALA A 121 9.42 -0.98 -5.89
C ALA A 121 7.97 -0.71 -5.44
N CYS A 122 7.16 -1.76 -5.30
CA CYS A 122 5.71 -1.63 -5.10
C CYS A 122 5.22 -2.45 -3.91
N THR A 123 4.49 -1.81 -3.00
CA THR A 123 3.89 -2.47 -1.82
C THR A 123 2.77 -3.45 -2.18
N LEU A 124 2.14 -3.24 -3.33
CA LEU A 124 1.00 -4.03 -3.81
C LEU A 124 1.42 -5.21 -4.69
N LEU A 125 2.68 -5.24 -5.15
CA LEU A 125 3.24 -6.30 -6.00
C LEU A 125 4.45 -6.97 -5.33
N PRO A 126 4.32 -7.46 -4.07
CA PRO A 126 5.46 -7.98 -3.30
C PRO A 126 6.04 -9.28 -3.86
N TYR A 127 5.37 -9.95 -4.80
CA TYR A 127 5.79 -11.22 -5.38
C TYR A 127 6.16 -11.13 -6.86
N GLU A 128 5.97 -9.95 -7.48
CA GLU A 128 6.34 -9.74 -8.87
C GLU A 128 7.84 -9.50 -9.00
N LYS A 129 8.54 -10.44 -9.63
CA LYS A 129 10.00 -10.39 -9.77
C LYS A 129 10.48 -9.16 -10.54
N GLU A 130 9.69 -8.67 -11.48
CA GLU A 130 10.00 -7.47 -12.27
C GLU A 130 10.06 -6.19 -11.41
N PHE A 131 9.43 -6.21 -10.22
CA PHE A 131 9.45 -5.11 -9.26
C PHE A 131 10.51 -5.30 -8.17
N GLU A 132 11.30 -6.37 -8.20
CA GLU A 132 12.45 -6.55 -7.31
C GLU A 132 13.64 -5.72 -7.80
N LEU A 133 14.15 -4.85 -6.93
CA LEU A 133 15.22 -3.91 -7.25
C LEU A 133 16.57 -4.33 -6.64
N GLY A 134 16.63 -5.47 -5.97
CA GLY A 134 17.86 -6.06 -5.42
C GLY A 134 17.74 -6.45 -3.94
N ASP A 135 18.89 -6.72 -3.32
CA ASP A 135 18.98 -7.28 -1.97
C ASP A 135 19.19 -6.20 -0.88
N ASN A 136 19.43 -4.95 -1.28
CA ASN A 136 19.69 -3.86 -0.35
C ASN A 136 19.33 -2.49 -0.96
N LEU A 137 19.29 -1.46 -0.10
CA LEU A 137 18.88 -0.12 -0.51
C LEU A 137 19.81 0.48 -1.57
N LYS A 138 21.13 0.30 -1.43
CA LYS A 138 22.13 0.84 -2.36
C LYS A 138 21.94 0.30 -3.78
N THR A 139 21.63 -0.98 -3.92
CA THR A 139 21.37 -1.57 -5.24
C THR A 139 19.98 -1.24 -5.78
N SER A 140 19.06 -0.74 -4.94
CA SER A 140 17.66 -0.52 -5.30
C SER A 140 17.36 0.81 -6.01
N GLU A 141 18.36 1.66 -6.21
CA GLU A 141 18.24 2.96 -6.89
C GLU A 141 18.19 2.83 -8.42
N ASN A 142 17.38 1.88 -8.91
CA ASN A 142 17.15 1.64 -10.34
C ASN A 142 15.84 2.27 -10.83
N ARG A 143 15.75 2.43 -12.15
CA ARG A 143 14.51 2.82 -12.83
C ARG A 143 13.44 1.76 -12.59
N VAL A 144 12.21 2.21 -12.29
CA VAL A 144 11.03 1.36 -12.18
C VAL A 144 10.20 1.48 -13.45
N TYR A 145 9.84 0.35 -14.05
CA TYR A 145 8.93 0.29 -15.18
C TYR A 145 7.50 0.09 -14.68
N LEU A 146 6.56 0.92 -15.15
CA LEU A 146 5.15 0.85 -14.76
C LEU A 146 4.38 -0.11 -15.69
N ASN A 147 4.82 -1.36 -15.76
CA ASN A 147 4.37 -2.36 -16.73
C ASN A 147 3.28 -3.32 -16.20
N HIS A 148 2.80 -3.13 -14.98
CA HIS A 148 1.72 -3.95 -14.41
C HIS A 148 0.34 -3.30 -14.62
N PRO A 149 -0.75 -4.05 -14.87
CA PRO A 149 -2.10 -3.50 -15.01
C PRO A 149 -2.52 -2.58 -13.85
N HIS A 150 -2.09 -2.90 -12.63
CA HIS A 150 -2.32 -2.09 -11.43
C HIS A 150 -1.60 -0.73 -11.44
N CYS A 151 -0.47 -0.59 -12.16
CA CYS A 151 0.19 0.70 -12.34
C CYS A 151 -0.71 1.66 -13.13
N ALA A 152 -1.30 1.16 -14.23
CA ALA A 152 -2.27 1.92 -15.00
C ALA A 152 -3.55 2.17 -14.19
N LYS A 153 -4.17 1.10 -13.68
CA LYS A 153 -5.47 1.16 -13.00
C LYS A 153 -5.48 2.06 -11.78
N PHE A 154 -4.48 1.98 -10.90
CA PHE A 154 -4.53 2.67 -9.61
C PHE A 154 -3.69 3.94 -9.60
N CYS A 155 -2.44 3.87 -10.06
CA CYS A 155 -1.51 4.97 -9.89
C CYS A 155 -1.70 6.03 -11.00
N VAL A 156 -1.54 5.63 -12.26
CA VAL A 156 -1.50 6.59 -13.38
C VAL A 156 -2.90 7.08 -13.72
N LEU A 157 -3.85 6.18 -13.97
CA LEU A 157 -5.21 6.53 -14.38
C LEU A 157 -6.18 6.61 -13.19
N GLY A 158 -6.03 5.76 -12.18
CA GLY A 158 -6.97 5.67 -11.05
C GLY A 158 -6.84 6.72 -9.97
N GLY A 159 -5.83 7.58 -10.02
CA GLY A 159 -5.67 8.70 -9.08
C GLY A 159 -5.36 8.31 -7.63
N ALA A 160 -5.01 7.05 -7.36
CA ALA A 160 -4.54 6.65 -6.05
C ALA A 160 -3.23 7.38 -5.72
N SER A 161 -3.22 8.10 -4.60
CA SER A 161 -2.02 8.68 -4.02
C SER A 161 -1.59 7.84 -2.83
N CYS A 162 -0.35 7.36 -2.85
CA CYS A 162 0.26 6.74 -1.68
C CYS A 162 1.31 7.66 -1.03
N SER A 163 1.51 8.88 -1.56
CA SER A 163 2.44 9.89 -1.05
C SER A 163 1.79 10.82 -0.03
#